data_AF-A0AAE5H4K3-F1
#
_entry.id   AF-A0AAE5H4K3-F1
#
_cell.length_a   1.000
_cell.length_b   1.000
_cell.length_c   1.000
_cell.angle_alpha   90.00
_cell.angle_beta   90.00
_cell.angle_gamma   90.00
#
_symmetry.space_group_name_H-M   'P 1'
#
loop_
_entity.id
_entity.type
_entity.pdbx_description
1 polymer ?
#
loop_
_entity_poly.entity_id
_entity_poly.type
_entity_poly.pdbx_seq_one_letter_code
_entity_poly.pdbx_strand_id
1 'polypeptide(L)'
;MSVERNLYMRILTNLDGFSDIIKILIDNGFCFNSDRTITSLEENDVDDFNYIDFKSFEIVKKILDKREESGQSNSIIMINYDINERFIIRSVKLANDYSKYRRHYEINFDIGHGIRISGAERYTDFGIYLNKIIPIFVKNNIYICEVKCSDYDC
;
A
#
# COMPACT_ATOMS: atom_id res chain seq x y z
N MET A 1 -19.73 14.67 -1.03
CA MET A 1 -19.33 13.89 0.13
C MET A 1 -18.27 12.91 -0.34
N SER A 2 -17.02 13.28 -0.10
CA SER A 2 -15.86 12.43 -0.37
C SER A 2 -15.67 11.58 0.86
N VAL A 3 -15.50 10.27 0.71
CA VAL A 3 -15.36 9.37 1.86
C VAL A 3 -13.94 8.84 1.82
N GLU A 4 -13.16 9.09 2.86
CA GLU A 4 -11.77 8.62 2.97
C GLU A 4 -11.74 7.28 3.71
N ARG A 5 -11.18 6.26 3.06
CA ARG A 5 -11.20 4.88 3.55
C ARG A 5 -9.81 4.34 3.71
N ASN A 6 -9.46 4.07 4.96
CA ASN A 6 -8.11 3.67 5.29
C ASN A 6 -8.10 2.31 5.99
N LEU A 7 -7.22 1.45 5.51
CA LEU A 7 -6.89 0.18 6.13
C LEU A 7 -5.43 0.26 6.58
N TYR A 8 -5.25 0.36 7.89
CA TYR A 8 -3.95 0.41 8.53
C TYR A 8 -3.56 -0.99 9.00
N MET A 9 -2.36 -1.42 8.63
CA MET A 9 -1.77 -2.67 9.06
C MET A 9 -0.41 -2.42 9.67
N ARG A 10 -0.22 -2.87 10.91
CA ARG A 10 1.09 -2.95 11.52
C ARG A 10 1.68 -4.33 11.27
N ILE A 11 2.82 -4.40 10.59
CA ILE A 11 3.41 -5.65 10.14
C ILE A 11 4.87 -5.81 10.58
N LEU A 12 5.27 -7.06 10.82
CA LEU A 12 6.64 -7.46 11.07
C LEU A 12 7.13 -8.38 9.94
N THR A 13 8.34 -8.15 9.45
CA THR A 13 8.86 -8.88 8.30
C THR A 13 10.38 -9.03 8.31
N ASN A 14 10.87 -10.03 7.58
CA ASN A 14 12.28 -10.25 7.29
C ASN A 14 12.70 -9.80 5.88
N LEU A 15 11.79 -9.16 5.14
CA LEU A 15 12.11 -8.48 3.88
C LEU A 15 13.09 -7.33 4.09
N ASP A 16 13.79 -6.94 3.04
CA ASP A 16 14.88 -5.96 3.15
C ASP A 16 14.36 -4.52 3.19
N GLY A 17 13.23 -4.24 2.51
CA GLY A 17 12.60 -2.92 2.49
C GLY A 17 11.13 -2.92 2.06
N PHE A 18 10.50 -1.73 2.07
CA PHE A 18 9.12 -1.55 1.58
C PHE A 18 8.95 -1.90 0.10
N SER A 19 9.98 -1.69 -0.72
CA SER A 19 9.97 -2.05 -2.14
C SER A 19 9.68 -3.55 -2.36
N ASP A 20 10.17 -4.44 -1.51
CA ASP A 20 9.88 -5.88 -1.60
C ASP A 20 8.41 -6.19 -1.34
N ILE A 21 7.76 -5.45 -0.43
CA ILE A 21 6.33 -5.59 -0.16
C ILE A 21 5.51 -5.18 -1.39
N ILE A 22 5.88 -4.07 -2.03
CA ILE A 22 5.26 -3.64 -3.28
C ILE A 22 5.45 -4.69 -4.37
N LYS A 23 6.65 -5.27 -4.48
CA LYS A 23 6.92 -6.33 -5.46
C LYS A 23 6.02 -7.55 -5.25
N ILE A 24 5.84 -7.98 -4.00
CA ILE A 24 4.92 -9.07 -3.64
C ILE A 24 3.49 -8.74 -4.05
N LEU A 25 3.01 -7.52 -3.79
CA LEU A 25 1.67 -7.10 -4.19
C LEU A 25 1.50 -7.14 -5.72
N ILE A 26 2.50 -6.67 -6.47
CA ILE A 26 2.50 -6.75 -7.95
C ILE A 26 2.35 -8.19 -8.41
N ASP A 27 3.18 -9.08 -7.87
CA ASP A 27 3.20 -10.50 -8.25
C ASP A 27 1.90 -11.24 -7.86
N ASN A 28 1.05 -10.62 -7.03
CA ASN A 28 -0.28 -11.11 -6.64
C ASN A 28 -1.44 -10.33 -7.29
N GLY A 29 -1.18 -9.65 -8.41
CA GLY A 29 -2.21 -9.06 -9.27
C GLY A 29 -2.53 -7.60 -9.01
N PHE A 30 -1.81 -6.94 -8.09
CA PHE A 30 -1.82 -5.48 -8.07
C PHE A 30 -0.97 -4.96 -9.23
N CYS A 31 -1.31 -3.81 -9.76
CA CYS A 31 -0.63 -3.14 -10.87
C CYS A 31 -0.52 -1.66 -10.54
N PHE A 32 0.18 -0.88 -11.35
CA PHE A 32 0.21 0.56 -11.14
C PHE A 32 -0.85 1.29 -11.97
N ASN A 33 -0.86 1.06 -13.30
CA ASN A 33 -1.88 1.53 -14.25
C ASN A 33 -2.23 0.46 -15.31
N SER A 34 -3.23 0.74 -16.15
CA SER A 34 -3.77 -0.18 -17.18
C SER A 34 -2.81 -0.46 -18.33
N ASP A 35 -1.90 0.47 -18.55
CA ASP A 35 -0.78 0.39 -19.48
C ASP A 35 0.52 -0.09 -18.81
N ARG A 36 0.45 -0.50 -17.53
CA ARG A 36 1.58 -0.86 -16.65
C ARG A 36 2.53 0.29 -16.30
N THR A 37 2.12 1.53 -16.54
CA THR A 37 2.90 2.71 -16.14
C THR A 37 2.81 2.92 -14.63
N ILE A 38 3.95 3.22 -13.99
CA ILE A 38 4.06 3.26 -12.53
C ILE A 38 3.91 4.68 -12.00
N THR A 39 2.76 5.03 -11.43
CA THR A 39 2.60 6.33 -10.77
C THR A 39 3.11 6.27 -9.32
N SER A 40 4.23 6.95 -9.03
CA SER A 40 4.79 7.07 -7.69
C SER A 40 4.99 8.54 -7.31
N LEU A 41 4.93 8.84 -6.01
CA LEU A 41 5.26 10.15 -5.47
C LEU A 41 6.78 10.40 -5.57
N GLU A 42 7.14 11.66 -5.80
CA GLU A 42 8.50 12.12 -6.06
C GLU A 42 9.51 11.79 -4.95
N GLU A 43 10.80 11.90 -5.32
CA GLU A 43 11.94 11.77 -4.41
C GLU A 43 11.97 12.87 -3.34
N ASN A 44 11.32 14.01 -3.57
CA ASN A 44 11.27 15.15 -2.66
C ASN A 44 9.81 15.57 -2.43
N ASP A 45 9.39 15.65 -1.16
CA ASP A 45 8.05 16.12 -0.75
C ASP A 45 7.93 17.65 -0.89
N VAL A 46 8.16 18.19 -2.08
CA VAL A 46 8.07 19.65 -2.33
C VAL A 46 6.63 20.06 -2.68
N ASP A 47 5.82 19.13 -3.17
CA ASP A 47 4.42 19.38 -3.53
C ASP A 47 3.58 18.09 -3.42
N ASP A 48 2.38 18.18 -2.86
CA ASP A 48 1.48 17.04 -2.55
C ASP A 48 0.91 16.34 -3.81
N PHE A 49 1.23 16.87 -5.01
CA PHE A 49 0.67 16.46 -6.28
C PHE A 49 1.70 16.04 -7.36
N ASN A 50 2.98 15.94 -7.01
CA ASN A 50 4.01 15.50 -7.97
C ASN A 50 4.01 13.96 -8.13
N TYR A 51 3.03 13.48 -8.89
CA TYR A 51 2.96 12.12 -9.37
C TYR A 51 3.81 11.97 -10.65
N ILE A 52 4.87 11.17 -10.59
CA ILE A 52 5.68 10.84 -11.77
C ILE A 52 5.36 9.41 -12.20
N ASP A 53 5.21 9.26 -13.51
CA ASP A 53 5.05 7.99 -14.18
C ASP A 53 6.41 7.37 -14.53
N PHE A 54 6.71 6.20 -13.94
CA PHE A 54 7.91 5.43 -14.17
C PHE A 54 7.62 4.22 -15.08
N LYS A 55 8.57 3.90 -15.96
CA LYS A 55 8.47 2.75 -16.88
C LYS A 55 9.08 1.46 -16.34
N SER A 56 9.77 1.51 -15.19
CA SER A 56 10.49 0.37 -14.62
C SER A 56 10.38 0.34 -13.12
N PHE A 57 10.04 -0.82 -12.57
CA PHE A 57 9.99 -1.04 -11.13
C PHE A 57 11.37 -0.88 -10.47
N GLU A 58 12.46 -1.11 -11.19
CA GLU A 58 13.81 -0.89 -10.66
C GLU A 58 14.09 0.57 -10.32
N ILE A 59 13.48 1.51 -11.06
CA ILE A 59 13.61 2.95 -10.74
C ILE A 59 12.83 3.25 -9.47
N VAL A 60 11.60 2.75 -9.39
CA VAL A 60 10.71 2.91 -8.23
C VAL A 60 11.33 2.31 -6.98
N LYS A 61 11.90 1.10 -7.08
CA LYS A 61 12.63 0.44 -6.00
C LYS A 61 13.72 1.34 -5.43
N LYS A 62 14.58 1.90 -6.29
CA LYS A 62 15.65 2.83 -5.85
C LYS A 62 15.11 4.04 -5.11
N ILE A 63 13.98 4.60 -5.55
CA ILE A 63 13.34 5.75 -4.89
C ILE A 63 12.83 5.34 -3.51
N LEU A 64 12.08 4.23 -3.43
CA LEU A 64 11.52 3.74 -2.16
C LEU A 64 12.60 3.38 -1.14
N ASP A 65 13.66 2.72 -1.61
CA ASP A 65 14.79 2.31 -0.77
C ASP A 65 15.53 3.55 -0.24
N LYS A 66 15.83 4.53 -1.10
CA LYS A 66 16.49 5.79 -0.71
C LYS A 66 15.67 6.59 0.31
N ARG A 67 14.36 6.71 0.08
CA ARG A 67 13.44 7.39 1.01
C ARG A 67 13.42 6.69 2.37
N GLU A 68 13.35 5.35 2.38
CA GLU A 68 13.36 4.58 3.62
C GLU A 68 14.69 4.73 4.38
N GLU A 69 15.83 4.69 3.68
CA GLU A 69 17.17 4.94 4.26
C GLU A 69 17.28 6.34 4.87
N SER A 70 16.61 7.32 4.27
CA SER A 70 16.54 8.70 4.74
C SER A 70 15.52 8.90 5.86
N GLY A 71 14.82 7.85 6.32
CA GLY A 71 13.78 7.91 7.35
C GLY A 71 12.49 8.57 6.89
N GLN A 72 12.31 8.77 5.58
CA GLN A 72 11.10 9.37 5.01
C GLN A 72 10.00 8.33 4.85
N SER A 73 8.74 8.81 4.81
CA SER A 73 7.60 7.95 4.47
C SER A 73 7.65 7.56 2.99
N ASN A 74 7.17 6.37 2.68
CA ASN A 74 6.99 5.93 1.31
C ASN A 74 5.51 5.96 0.94
N SER A 75 5.22 6.23 -0.32
CA SER A 75 3.86 6.21 -0.83
C SER A 75 3.85 5.86 -2.31
N ILE A 76 2.96 4.95 -2.69
CA ILE A 76 2.81 4.51 -4.08
C ILE A 76 1.37 4.18 -4.38
N ILE A 77 0.99 4.35 -5.64
CA ILE A 77 -0.36 4.12 -6.08
C ILE A 77 -0.42 2.80 -6.84
N MET A 78 -1.37 1.94 -6.48
CA MET A 78 -1.61 0.68 -7.16
C MET A 78 -3.09 0.48 -7.50
N ILE A 79 -3.40 -0.26 -8.56
CA ILE A 79 -4.74 -0.69 -8.95
C ILE A 79 -4.80 -2.21 -8.85
N ASN A 80 -5.89 -2.74 -8.30
CA ASN A 80 -6.22 -4.15 -8.39
C ASN A 80 -7.38 -4.34 -9.37
N TYR A 81 -7.14 -4.98 -10.52
CA TYR A 81 -8.14 -5.18 -11.56
C TYR A 81 -9.24 -6.17 -11.18
N ASP A 82 -8.96 -7.15 -10.31
CA ASP A 82 -9.95 -8.15 -9.90
C ASP A 82 -11.15 -7.50 -9.21
N ILE A 83 -10.87 -6.41 -8.49
CA ILE A 83 -11.86 -5.62 -7.75
C ILE A 83 -12.07 -4.22 -8.35
N ASN A 84 -11.38 -3.90 -9.44
CA ASN A 84 -11.40 -2.62 -10.14
C ASN A 84 -11.26 -1.40 -9.19
N GLU A 85 -10.27 -1.45 -8.29
CA GLU A 85 -10.08 -0.44 -7.24
C GLU A 85 -8.63 0.07 -7.21
N ARG A 86 -8.45 1.36 -6.92
CA ARG A 86 -7.16 2.01 -6.70
C ARG A 86 -6.85 2.14 -5.21
N PHE A 87 -5.60 1.89 -4.84
CA PHE A 87 -5.04 1.99 -3.51
C PHE A 87 -3.88 2.99 -3.53
N ILE A 88 -3.90 3.96 -2.62
CA ILE A 88 -2.68 4.69 -2.26
C ILE A 88 -2.08 3.96 -1.06
N ILE A 89 -0.95 3.32 -1.29
CA ILE A 89 -0.25 2.51 -0.29
C ILE A 89 0.87 3.36 0.29
N ARG A 90 0.71 3.73 1.56
CA ARG A 90 1.70 4.49 2.32
C ARG A 90 2.37 3.58 3.33
N SER A 91 3.66 3.79 3.59
CA SER A 91 4.36 3.09 4.65
C SER A 91 5.27 3.99 5.46
N VAL A 92 5.31 3.74 6.76
CA VAL A 92 6.26 4.32 7.69
C VAL A 92 7.00 3.19 8.38
N LYS A 93 8.33 3.26 8.36
CA LYS A 93 9.17 2.34 9.14
C LYS A 93 9.10 2.71 10.61
N LEU A 94 8.75 1.75 11.45
CA LEU A 94 8.65 1.91 12.89
C LEU A 94 9.92 1.42 13.60
N ALA A 95 10.11 1.86 14.85
CA ALA A 95 11.07 1.24 15.74
C ALA A 95 10.76 -0.25 15.90
N ASN A 96 11.80 -1.09 15.93
CA ASN A 96 11.66 -2.53 15.95
C ASN A 96 12.30 -3.14 17.19
N ASP A 97 11.47 -3.44 18.19
CA ASP A 97 11.87 -4.12 19.42
C ASP A 97 11.78 -5.65 19.31
N TYR A 98 11.42 -6.19 18.13
CA TYR A 98 11.20 -7.61 17.90
C TYR A 98 12.40 -8.27 17.23
N SER A 99 13.29 -8.87 18.04
CA SER A 99 14.56 -9.47 17.59
C SER A 99 14.44 -10.56 16.50
N LYS A 100 13.27 -11.19 16.36
CA LYS A 100 13.00 -12.22 15.34
C LYS A 100 12.80 -11.64 13.93
N TYR A 101 12.43 -10.36 13.82
CA TYR A 101 12.08 -9.72 12.57
C TYR A 101 13.06 -8.60 12.27
N ARG A 102 13.46 -8.44 10.99
CA ARG A 102 14.36 -7.36 10.58
C ARG A 102 13.67 -5.99 10.58
N ARG A 103 12.39 -5.94 10.18
CA ARG A 103 11.65 -4.70 9.94
C ARG A 103 10.29 -4.71 10.61
N HIS A 104 9.84 -3.52 10.98
CA HIS A 104 8.52 -3.22 11.51
C HIS A 104 7.96 -2.04 10.72
N TYR A 105 6.77 -2.19 10.14
CA TYR A 105 6.13 -1.14 9.35
C TYR A 105 4.71 -0.90 9.84
N GLU A 106 4.28 0.35 9.72
CA GLU A 106 2.87 0.68 9.55
C GLU A 106 2.62 0.90 8.06
N ILE A 107 1.64 0.19 7.50
CA ILE A 107 1.20 0.32 6.12
C ILE A 107 -0.24 0.78 6.10
N ASN A 108 -0.51 1.86 5.41
CA ASN A 108 -1.86 2.35 5.15
C ASN A 108 -2.24 2.08 3.70
N PHE A 109 -3.39 1.43 3.49
CA PHE A 109 -4.06 1.30 2.20
C PHE A 109 -5.25 2.25 2.19
N ASP A 110 -5.07 3.37 1.51
CA ASP A 110 -6.11 4.36 1.25
C ASP A 110 -6.86 3.98 -0.02
N ILE A 111 -8.13 3.61 0.15
CA ILE A 111 -8.99 3.03 -0.87
C ILE A 111 -9.69 4.18 -1.60
N GLY A 112 -9.37 4.33 -2.88
CA GLY A 112 -9.75 5.50 -3.66
C GLY A 112 -11.25 5.78 -3.66
N HIS A 113 -12.09 4.88 -4.19
CA HIS A 113 -13.50 5.19 -4.48
C HIS A 113 -14.51 4.20 -3.90
N GLY A 114 -14.08 2.99 -3.56
CA GLY A 114 -14.91 1.94 -2.98
C GLY A 114 -15.83 1.28 -4.02
N ILE A 115 -15.83 -0.04 -4.10
CA ILE A 115 -16.71 -0.81 -4.99
C ILE A 115 -18.17 -0.59 -4.58
N ARG A 116 -19.05 -0.34 -5.57
CA ARG A 116 -20.51 -0.30 -5.39
C ARG A 116 -21.10 -1.63 -5.84
N ILE A 117 -21.85 -2.33 -4.97
CA ILE A 117 -22.53 -3.58 -5.32
C ILE A 117 -24.05 -3.34 -5.24
N SER A 118 -24.76 -3.64 -6.34
CA SER A 118 -26.20 -3.93 -6.39
C SER A 118 -27.14 -2.94 -5.66
N GLY A 119 -27.05 -1.64 -5.95
CA GLY A 119 -28.06 -0.65 -5.53
C GLY A 119 -27.98 -0.19 -4.07
N ALA A 120 -26.99 -0.64 -3.29
CA ALA A 120 -26.64 -0.04 -2.00
C ALA A 120 -25.75 1.20 -2.21
N GLU A 121 -25.87 2.21 -1.33
CA GLU A 121 -25.17 3.49 -1.49
C GLU A 121 -23.63 3.37 -1.47
N ARG A 122 -23.05 2.32 -0.86
CA ARG A 122 -21.63 1.89 -0.97
C ARG A 122 -21.37 0.69 -0.03
N TYR A 123 -20.32 -0.10 -0.29
CA TYR A 123 -19.85 -1.15 0.62
C TYR A 123 -18.95 -0.54 1.71
N THR A 124 -19.28 -0.62 2.99
CA THR A 124 -18.38 -0.28 4.14
C THR A 124 -17.58 -1.50 4.62
N ASP A 125 -17.77 -2.64 3.97
CA ASP A 125 -17.18 -3.90 4.40
C ASP A 125 -15.76 -4.04 3.84
N PHE A 126 -14.80 -3.70 4.72
CA PHE A 126 -13.37 -3.88 4.52
C PHE A 126 -12.97 -5.34 4.24
N GLY A 127 -13.86 -6.30 4.49
CA GLY A 127 -13.65 -7.72 4.29
C GLY A 127 -13.21 -8.08 2.87
N ILE A 128 -13.73 -7.41 1.84
CA ILE A 128 -13.29 -7.65 0.45
C ILE A 128 -11.79 -7.35 0.29
N TYR A 129 -11.33 -6.22 0.81
CA TYR A 129 -9.93 -5.80 0.73
C TYR A 129 -9.04 -6.67 1.62
N LEU A 130 -9.47 -6.95 2.86
CA LEU A 130 -8.75 -7.81 3.80
C LEU A 130 -8.60 -9.24 3.28
N ASN A 131 -9.65 -9.80 2.68
CA ASN A 131 -9.61 -11.14 2.06
C ASN A 131 -8.64 -11.22 0.88
N LYS A 132 -8.30 -10.09 0.26
CA LYS A 132 -7.26 -10.04 -0.77
C LYS A 132 -5.87 -9.85 -0.17
N ILE A 133 -5.69 -8.92 0.77
CA ILE A 133 -4.35 -8.51 1.25
C ILE A 133 -3.79 -9.48 2.30
N ILE A 134 -4.60 -9.91 3.28
CA ILE A 134 -4.12 -10.76 4.39
C ILE A 134 -3.50 -12.06 3.87
N PRO A 135 -4.14 -12.83 2.96
CA PRO A 135 -3.55 -14.07 2.47
C PRO A 135 -2.21 -13.87 1.76
N ILE A 136 -2.04 -12.75 1.03
CA ILE A 136 -0.79 -12.40 0.37
C ILE A 136 0.32 -12.22 1.42
N PHE A 137 0.05 -11.45 2.47
CA PHE A 137 1.03 -11.21 3.53
C PHE A 137 1.40 -12.49 4.28
N VAL A 138 0.40 -13.28 4.68
CA VAL A 138 0.63 -14.55 5.39
C VAL A 138 1.44 -15.54 4.54
N LYS A 139 1.11 -15.68 3.25
CA LYS A 139 1.84 -16.58 2.33
C LYS A 139 3.31 -16.18 2.15
N ASN A 140 3.62 -14.89 2.29
CA ASN A 140 4.97 -14.36 2.13
C ASN A 140 5.70 -14.14 3.48
N ASN A 141 5.26 -14.81 4.55
CA ASN A 141 5.85 -14.73 5.89
C ASN A 141 5.90 -13.30 6.47
N ILE A 142 4.97 -12.44 6.05
CA ILE A 142 4.75 -11.12 6.65
C ILE A 142 3.76 -11.32 7.79
N TYR A 143 4.20 -11.04 9.01
CA TYR A 143 3.37 -11.19 10.20
C TYR A 143 2.55 -9.91 10.43
N ILE A 144 1.24 -10.06 10.58
CA ILE A 144 0.33 -8.94 10.83
C ILE A 144 0.07 -8.85 12.33
N CYS A 145 0.52 -7.75 12.95
CA CYS A 145 0.37 -7.51 14.38
C CYS A 145 -0.96 -6.87 14.73
N GLU A 146 -1.46 -6.00 13.85
CA GLU A 146 -2.65 -5.21 14.08
C GLU A 146 -3.27 -4.82 12.74
N VAL A 147 -4.59 -4.80 12.69
CA VAL A 147 -5.37 -4.25 11.59
C VAL A 147 -6.36 -3.25 12.17
N LYS A 148 -6.36 -2.03 11.64
CA LYS A 148 -7.36 -0.99 11.95
C LYS A 148 -7.98 -0.53 10.65
N CYS A 149 -9.30 -0.35 10.65
CA CYS A 149 -10.03 0.17 9.52
C CYS A 149 -10.77 1.43 9.97
N SER A 150 -10.74 2.48 9.14
CA SER A 150 -11.45 3.72 9.40
C SER A 150 -12.14 4.22 8.13
N ASP A 151 -13.36 4.68 8.29
CA ASP A 151 -14.19 5.29 7.24
C ASP A 151 -14.54 6.71 7.72
N TYR A 152 -14.15 7.73 6.96
CA TYR A 152 -14.43 9.14 7.28
C TYR A 152 -15.34 9.74 6.21
N ASP A 153 -16.50 10.22 6.60
CA ASP A 153 -17.37 11.02 5.73
C ASP A 153 -16.91 12.49 5.76
N CYS A 154 -16.42 12.99 4.62
CA CYS A 154 -15.95 14.37 4.42
C CYS A 154 -16.91 15.18 3.52
#